data_AF-A0A9D4XTR9-F1
#
_entry.id   AF-A0A9D4XTR9-F1
#
_cell.length_a   1.000
_cell.length_b   1.000
_cell.length_c   1.000
_cell.angle_alpha   90.00
_cell.angle_beta   90.00
_cell.angle_gamma   90.00
#
_symmetry.space_group_name_H-M   'P 1'
#
loop_
_entity.id
_entity.type
_entity.pdbx_description
1 polymer ?
#
loop_
_entity_poly.entity_id
_entity_poly.type
_entity_poly.pdbx_seq_one_letter_code
_entity_poly.pdbx_strand_id
1 'polypeptide(L)'
;MQQQENKHISDRQFQIGDDVYLKLQQHRQQSLRDSSFHKLSLKFYGPFRVLYIIGKVVYSLDLPPMADIHPLNDKVPETILGRKMVKRDHVAATKVLVQWKGLPTDEAT
;
A
#
# COMPACT_ATOMS: atom_id res chain seq x y z
N MET A 1 12.13 -9.09 -24.05
CA MET A 1 13.04 -8.46 -23.08
C MET A 1 12.63 -8.65 -21.61
N GLN A 2 11.40 -9.10 -21.28
CA GLN A 2 10.97 -9.26 -19.87
C GLN A 2 11.53 -10.50 -19.14
N GLN A 3 12.04 -11.50 -19.86
CA GLN A 3 12.50 -12.77 -19.26
C GLN A 3 13.80 -12.64 -18.45
N GLN A 4 14.64 -11.64 -18.71
CA GLN A 4 15.89 -11.44 -17.95
C GLN A 4 15.67 -10.74 -16.60
N GLU A 5 14.64 -9.89 -16.47
CA GLU A 5 14.38 -9.08 -15.27
C GLU A 5 13.75 -9.91 -14.14
N ASN A 6 12.84 -10.82 -14.48
CA ASN A 6 12.14 -11.65 -13.50
C ASN A 6 12.96 -12.84 -12.99
N LYS A 7 14.21 -13.03 -13.45
CA LYS A 7 15.05 -14.17 -13.05
C LYS A 7 15.33 -14.20 -11.53
N HIS A 8 15.25 -13.04 -10.87
CA HIS A 8 15.44 -12.90 -9.42
C HIS A 8 14.14 -12.69 -8.64
N ILE A 9 12.99 -12.61 -9.32
CA ILE A 9 11.68 -12.47 -8.67
C ILE A 9 11.13 -13.87 -8.47
N SER A 10 11.11 -14.32 -7.22
CA SER A 10 10.43 -15.57 -6.86
C SER A 10 9.01 -15.23 -6.43
N ASP A 11 8.01 -15.87 -7.04
CA ASP A 11 6.63 -15.82 -6.59
C ASP A 11 6.54 -16.51 -5.23
N ARG A 12 6.51 -15.71 -4.16
CA ARG A 12 6.35 -16.17 -2.77
C ARG A 12 4.98 -15.77 -2.26
N GLN A 13 4.33 -16.71 -1.59
CA GLN A 13 3.07 -16.51 -0.90
C GLN A 13 3.31 -16.69 0.59
N PHE A 14 2.74 -15.81 1.40
CA PHE A 14 2.84 -15.85 2.86
C PHE A 14 1.48 -16.18 3.46
N GLN A 15 1.48 -16.79 4.64
CA GLN A 15 0.29 -17.13 5.41
C GLN A 15 0.13 -16.20 6.62
N ILE A 16 -1.08 -16.18 7.17
CA ILE A 16 -1.35 -15.47 8.42
C ILE A 16 -0.51 -16.09 9.53
N GLY A 17 0.22 -15.27 10.27
CA GLY A 17 1.14 -15.71 11.31
C GLY A 17 2.61 -15.84 10.87
N ASP A 18 2.91 -15.77 9.58
CA ASP A 18 4.30 -15.76 9.10
C ASP A 18 5.00 -14.45 9.48
N ASP A 19 6.29 -14.56 9.83
CA ASP A 19 7.16 -13.42 10.06
C ASP A 19 7.90 -13.06 8.78
N VAL A 20 7.65 -11.84 8.28
CA VAL A 20 8.20 -11.36 7.01
C VAL A 20 9.00 -10.08 7.18
N TYR A 21 10.04 -9.93 6.36
CA TYR A 21 10.83 -8.71 6.33
C TYR A 21 10.31 -7.71 5.30
N LEU A 22 10.11 -6.46 5.74
CA LEU A 22 9.60 -5.40 4.88
C LEU A 22 10.74 -4.61 4.24
N LYS A 23 10.67 -4.43 2.92
CA LYS A 23 11.58 -3.54 2.17
C LYS A 23 10.95 -2.15 2.07
N LEU A 24 11.60 -1.15 2.65
CA LEU A 24 11.14 0.24 2.59
C LEU A 24 11.72 0.97 1.39
N GLN A 25 10.96 1.93 0.86
CA GLN A 25 11.49 2.79 -0.18
C GLN A 25 12.52 3.75 0.42
N GLN A 26 13.80 3.53 0.08
CA GLN A 26 14.89 4.38 0.53
C GLN A 26 14.64 5.85 0.14
N HIS A 27 14.96 6.78 1.05
CA HIS A 27 14.73 8.23 0.99
C HIS A 27 13.30 8.73 1.21
N ARG A 28 12.25 7.95 0.93
CA ARG A 28 10.86 8.37 1.15
C ARG A 28 10.31 7.96 2.51
N GLN A 29 10.70 6.79 3.01
CA GLN A 29 10.23 6.24 4.27
C GLN A 29 11.40 6.13 5.25
N GLN A 30 11.28 6.85 6.38
CA GLN A 30 12.31 6.92 7.42
C GLN A 30 11.83 6.45 8.80
N SER A 31 10.53 6.19 8.95
CA SER A 31 9.86 5.90 10.22
C SER A 31 10.39 4.67 10.96
N LEU A 32 10.77 3.62 10.24
CA LEU A 32 11.24 2.34 10.79
C LEU A 32 12.77 2.23 10.87
N ARG A 33 13.51 3.32 10.65
CA ARG A 33 14.97 3.30 10.62
C ARG A 33 15.54 3.47 12.02
N ASP A 34 16.40 2.54 12.41
CA ASP A 34 17.19 2.63 13.64
C ASP A 34 18.61 3.20 13.39
N SER A 35 18.85 3.78 12.21
CA SER A 35 20.18 4.25 11.81
C SER A 35 20.16 5.71 11.38
N SER A 36 21.06 6.48 12.00
CA SER A 36 21.30 7.89 11.69
C SER A 36 21.85 8.14 10.28
N PHE A 37 22.31 7.09 9.56
CA PHE A 37 22.93 7.24 8.23
C PHE A 37 22.16 6.51 7.13
N HIS A 38 21.74 7.25 6.09
CA HIS A 38 20.97 6.71 4.97
C HIS A 38 21.71 5.69 4.08
N LYS A 39 23.03 5.80 3.97
CA LYS A 39 23.83 4.93 3.08
C LYS A 39 24.18 3.58 3.70
N LEU A 40 24.11 3.46 5.03
CA LEU A 40 24.41 2.25 5.78
C LEU A 40 23.17 1.63 6.43
N SER A 41 21.97 2.16 6.12
CA SER A 41 20.72 1.61 6.65
C SER A 41 20.43 0.23 6.07
N LEU A 42 19.80 -0.62 6.88
CA LEU A 42 19.30 -1.92 6.43
C LEU A 42 18.41 -1.79 5.18
N LYS A 43 18.48 -2.78 4.30
CA LYS A 43 17.62 -2.87 3.10
C LYS A 43 16.24 -3.43 3.44
N PHE A 44 16.18 -4.31 4.44
CA PHE A 44 14.99 -4.99 4.92
C PHE A 44 14.86 -4.73 6.42
N TYR A 45 13.65 -4.48 6.90
CA TYR A 45 13.36 -4.06 8.27
C TYR A 45 12.41 -5.05 8.92
N GLY A 46 12.77 -5.47 10.13
CA GLY A 46 11.96 -6.23 11.10
C GLY A 46 11.39 -7.56 10.59
N PRO A 47 11.29 -8.59 11.43
CA PRO A 47 10.21 -9.55 11.25
C PRO A 47 8.90 -8.86 11.66
N PHE A 48 7.99 -8.68 10.72
CA PHE A 48 6.62 -8.26 11.00
C PHE A 48 5.69 -9.41 10.73
N ARG A 49 4.75 -9.63 11.66
CA ARG A 49 3.81 -10.72 11.54
C ARG A 49 2.70 -10.37 10.56
N VAL A 50 2.37 -11.29 9.66
CA VAL A 50 1.20 -11.16 8.78
C VAL A 50 -0.08 -11.35 9.60
N LEU A 51 -0.90 -10.30 9.70
CA LEU A 51 -2.17 -10.32 10.43
C LEU A 51 -3.32 -10.86 9.57
N TYR A 52 -3.41 -10.40 8.32
CA TYR A 52 -4.41 -10.84 7.36
C TYR A 52 -3.94 -10.58 5.93
N ILE A 53 -4.55 -11.30 4.98
CA ILE A 53 -4.21 -11.27 3.57
C ILE A 53 -5.40 -10.72 2.80
N ILE A 54 -5.18 -9.67 2.01
CA ILE A 54 -6.19 -9.10 1.11
C ILE A 54 -5.83 -9.52 -0.32
N GLY A 55 -6.57 -10.49 -0.85
CA GLY A 55 -6.35 -10.99 -2.22
C GLY A 55 -5.02 -11.75 -2.35
N LYS A 56 -4.35 -11.63 -3.51
CA LYS A 56 -3.13 -12.40 -3.83
C LYS A 56 -1.81 -11.67 -3.53
N VAL A 57 -1.86 -10.34 -3.40
CA VAL A 57 -0.65 -9.48 -3.42
C VAL A 57 -0.52 -8.60 -2.17
N VAL A 58 -1.62 -8.34 -1.47
CA VAL A 58 -1.64 -7.39 -0.35
C VAL A 58 -1.65 -8.14 0.97
N TYR A 59 -0.64 -7.85 1.79
CA TYR A 59 -0.49 -8.41 3.13
C TYR A 59 -0.59 -7.27 4.14
N SER A 60 -1.38 -7.46 5.19
CA SER A 60 -1.37 -6.56 6.33
C SER A 60 -0.42 -7.09 7.38
N LEU A 61 0.46 -6.20 7.83
CA LEU A 61 1.54 -6.51 8.75
C LEU A 61 1.29 -5.82 10.09
N ASP A 62 1.69 -6.48 11.17
CA ASP A 62 1.72 -5.91 12.51
C ASP A 62 2.88 -4.91 12.62
N LEU A 63 2.64 -3.68 12.15
CA LEU A 63 3.62 -2.61 12.16
C LEU A 63 3.48 -1.76 13.43
N PRO A 64 4.59 -1.27 14.01
CA PRO A 64 4.51 -0.35 15.14
C PRO A 64 3.80 0.95 14.70
N PRO A 65 3.07 1.63 15.60
CA PRO A 65 2.32 2.86 15.27
C PRO A 65 3.19 3.99 14.71
N MET A 66 4.50 3.98 15.02
CA MET A 66 5.48 4.92 14.50
C MET A 66 5.81 4.68 13.02
N ALA A 67 5.46 3.52 12.46
CA ALA A 67 5.60 3.26 11.04
C ALA A 67 4.63 4.16 10.26
N ASP A 68 5.12 5.30 9.74
CA ASP A 68 4.41 6.19 8.81
C ASP A 68 4.13 5.51 7.45
N ILE A 69 3.50 4.35 7.48
CA ILE A 69 3.06 3.56 6.34
C ILE A 69 1.55 3.55 6.46
N HIS A 70 0.88 4.28 5.55
CA HIS A 70 -0.58 4.35 5.58
C HIS A 70 -1.18 2.94 5.60
N PRO A 71 -1.92 2.57 6.67
CA PRO A 71 -2.61 1.30 6.70
C PRO A 71 -3.65 1.31 5.60
N LEU A 72 -3.68 0.24 4.79
CA LEU A 72 -4.60 0.15 3.66
C LEU A 72 -6.08 0.11 4.10
N ASN A 73 -6.34 0.00 5.40
CA ASN A 73 -7.67 -0.10 6.00
C ASN A 73 -8.48 1.19 5.94
N ASP A 74 -7.84 2.34 5.74
CA ASP A 74 -8.54 3.62 5.90
C ASP A 74 -9.30 4.06 4.64
N LYS A 75 -9.18 3.31 3.53
CA LYS A 75 -9.80 3.68 2.26
C LYS A 75 -10.74 2.60 1.74
N VAL A 76 -11.80 2.36 2.50
CA VAL A 76 -12.95 1.59 2.02
C VAL A 76 -13.97 2.57 1.42
N PRO A 77 -14.31 2.47 0.12
CA PRO A 77 -15.41 3.24 -0.46
C PRO A 77 -16.73 2.71 0.11
N GLU A 78 -17.46 3.54 0.84
CA GLU A 78 -18.70 3.14 1.53
C GLU A 78 -19.91 3.23 0.58
N THR A 79 -19.99 4.30 -0.20
CA THR A 79 -21.04 4.49 -1.21
C THR A 79 -20.51 5.20 -2.46
N ILE A 80 -21.03 4.82 -3.62
CA ILE A 80 -20.85 5.58 -4.86
C ILE A 80 -22.03 6.55 -4.96
N LEU A 81 -21.78 7.83 -4.69
CA LEU A 81 -22.82 8.87 -4.67
C LEU A 81 -23.24 9.31 -6.08
N GLY A 82 -22.37 9.14 -7.07
CA GLY A 82 -22.70 9.49 -8.45
C GLY A 82 -21.66 9.06 -9.46
N ARG A 83 -22.10 8.97 -10.71
CA ARG A 83 -21.26 8.72 -11.89
C ARG A 83 -21.54 9.80 -12.92
N LYS A 84 -20.50 10.45 -13.44
CA LYS A 84 -20.61 11.42 -14.53
C LYS A 84 -19.63 11.07 -15.64
N MET A 85 -20.09 11.05 -16.88
CA MET A 85 -19.19 10.95 -18.03
C MET A 85 -18.46 12.27 -18.22
N VAL A 86 -17.14 12.20 -18.34
CA VAL A 86 -16.27 13.33 -18.64
C VAL A 86 -15.40 12.99 -19.84
N LYS A 87 -15.13 13.97 -20.69
CA LYS A 87 -14.15 13.82 -21.77
C LYS A 87 -12.76 14.02 -21.17
N ARG A 88 -11.92 12.99 -21.16
CA ARG A 88 -10.53 13.03 -20.68
C ARG A 88 -9.63 12.45 -21.77
N ASP A 89 -8.67 13.24 -22.24
CA ASP A 89 -7.71 12.84 -23.29
C ASP A 89 -8.37 12.15 -24.50
N HIS A 90 -9.36 12.82 -25.09
CA HIS A 90 -10.08 12.35 -26.29
C HIS A 90 -10.92 11.08 -26.08
N VAL A 91 -11.01 10.59 -24.86
CA VAL A 91 -11.81 9.42 -24.47
C VAL A 91 -12.93 9.83 -23.50
N ALA A 92 -14.11 9.24 -23.65
CA ALA A 92 -15.16 9.36 -22.65
C ALA A 92 -14.81 8.48 -21.44
N ALA A 93 -14.50 9.10 -20.31
CA ALA A 93 -14.15 8.43 -19.06
C ALA A 93 -15.26 8.64 -18.02
N THR A 94 -15.50 7.63 -17.18
CA THR A 94 -16.47 7.75 -16.07
C THR A 94 -15.75 8.35 -14.86
N LYS A 95 -16.12 9.56 -14.44
CA LYS A 95 -15.74 10.12 -13.13
C LYS A 95 -16.73 9.60 -12.10
N VAL A 96 -16.23 8.91 -11.07
CA VAL A 96 -17.02 8.38 -9.96
C VAL A 96 -16.78 9.26 -8.74
N LEU A 97 -17.86 9.76 -8.13
CA LEU A 97 -17.81 10.48 -6.87
C LEU A 97 -17.99 9.48 -5.74
N VAL A 98 -16.95 9.33 -4.92
CA VAL A 98 -16.84 8.26 -3.92
C VAL A 98 -16.89 8.88 -2.54
N GLN A 99 -17.79 8.39 -1.69
CA GLN A 99 -17.77 8.70 -0.26
C GLN A 99 -16.84 7.71 0.45
N TRP A 100 -15.83 8.24 1.11
CA TRP A 100 -14.90 7.46 1.93
C TRP A 100 -15.43 7.37 3.36
N LYS A 101 -15.31 6.18 3.96
CA LYS A 101 -15.74 5.94 5.34
C LYS A 101 -15.02 6.87 6.32
N GLY A 102 -15.76 7.66 7.09
CA GLY A 102 -15.22 8.52 8.16
C GLY A 102 -14.96 10.00 7.81
N LEU A 103 -15.24 10.44 6.58
CA LEU A 103 -15.22 11.85 6.19
C LEU A 103 -16.67 12.40 6.10
N PRO A 104 -16.96 13.59 6.63
CA PRO A 104 -18.27 14.22 6.48
C PRO A 104 -18.61 14.44 5.00
N THR A 105 -19.91 14.41 4.67
CA THR A 105 -20.42 14.41 3.29
C THR A 105 -20.02 15.65 2.46
N ASP A 106 -19.56 16.73 3.10
CA ASP A 106 -19.20 17.99 2.44
C ASP A 106 -17.81 18.00 1.80
N GLU A 107 -16.90 17.09 2.17
CA GLU A 107 -15.54 16.98 1.60
C GLU A 107 -15.41 15.98 0.43
N ALA A 108 -16.52 15.42 -0.07
CA ALA A 108 -16.51 14.44 -1.16
C ALA A 108 -16.00 15.05 -2.50
N THR A 109 -14.95 14.47 -3.09
CA THR A 109 -14.30 14.92 -4.36
C THR A 109 -14.52 13.97 -5.55
#